data_AF-A0A2K8DP47-F1
#
_entry.id   AF-A0A2K8DP47-F1
#
_cell.length_a   1.000
_cell.length_b   1.000
_cell.length_c   1.000
_cell.angle_alpha   90.00
_cell.angle_beta   90.00
_cell.angle_gamma   90.00
#
_symmetry.space_group_name_H-M   'P 1'
#
loop_
_entity.id
_entity.type
_entity.pdbx_description
1 polymer ?
#
loop_
_entity_poly.entity_id
_entity_poly.type
_entity_poly.pdbx_seq_one_letter_code
_entity_poly.pdbx_strand_id
1 'polypeptide(L)'
;MPLRFDNQVAVITGAGGGLGRAYALLFASRGAKVVVNDLGVTTHGEAGGKGGVRAADKVVAEIRRAGGEAVANYDSVEFGEKIIQTAIDAYGRVDILVNNAGILRDVSFAKMTAKDWDLIMLVHLKGAYSCTKAAWPYMQKQKYGRIVNAASGAGLYGNFGQANYSAAKLGLVGFSKTLAREGERRNINANAIAPLAGTRMTETVMPQEVVDALKPEYVAPLVAYLCHESCRESGEVFEVGAGWISKLRWQRTQGHMFSSPTFTADDVAANWAKITDFTGATYPTSLQESMELVMRRLEEFKTSGAPAAAPPAAAPPTGAPTTPSEKLFRVLEAWIKVGDNGQKLVQKVNASFHFDILTKKGGPIATSWTIDLKNPPGSISEGKSGSCDALFSMADADFVSVVTGKLNPQIAFMQGKMKVKGSMKAAMKFTPDLFPPMPNGLMEMDLNKAIQTYCGGAVPPAAPSARPPPAAAAAAGLSSAASQLKAAPLVSMMQTHMKTTAGKQLVNKVGYVYRFDVLPKKGAAAVSFTIDLKNAPGKIAEGAPEECDAHFTMVDEDFVSVVTGKLNPQIAFMQGKMKVKGSMKAAMKFTPDLFPAPSKL
;
A
#
# COMPACT_ATOMS: atom_id res chain seq x y z
N MET A 1 35.45 -12.82 -14.78
CA MET A 1 34.94 -13.40 -16.04
C MET A 1 34.09 -12.36 -16.76
N PRO A 2 34.05 -12.34 -18.11
CA PRO A 2 33.19 -11.43 -18.87
C PRO A 2 31.70 -11.74 -18.62
N LEU A 3 30.85 -10.71 -18.67
CA LEU A 3 29.38 -10.89 -18.58
C LEU A 3 28.86 -11.62 -19.82
N ARG A 4 28.07 -12.67 -19.62
CA ARG A 4 27.59 -13.61 -20.64
C ARG A 4 26.09 -13.83 -20.48
N PHE A 5 25.42 -14.23 -21.55
CA PHE A 5 23.97 -14.46 -21.60
C PHE A 5 23.64 -15.84 -22.19
N ASP A 6 24.54 -16.80 -21.97
CA ASP A 6 24.39 -18.16 -22.49
C ASP A 6 23.09 -18.79 -22.01
N ASN A 7 22.38 -19.43 -22.94
CA ASN A 7 21.09 -20.09 -22.69
C ASN A 7 19.97 -19.15 -22.24
N GLN A 8 20.14 -17.83 -22.38
CA GLN A 8 19.10 -16.84 -22.13
C GLN A 8 18.48 -16.33 -23.42
N VAL A 9 17.20 -16.02 -23.37
CA VAL A 9 16.44 -15.47 -24.50
C VAL A 9 16.10 -14.00 -24.25
N ALA A 10 16.56 -13.14 -25.15
CA ALA A 10 16.31 -11.70 -25.12
C ALA A 10 15.33 -11.27 -26.20
N VAL A 11 14.23 -10.64 -25.80
CA VAL A 11 13.26 -9.99 -26.70
C VAL A 11 13.51 -8.49 -26.68
N ILE A 12 13.73 -7.89 -27.84
CA ILE A 12 14.04 -6.46 -27.97
C ILE A 12 13.08 -5.86 -28.99
N THR A 13 12.24 -4.92 -28.53
CA THR A 13 11.25 -4.26 -29.38
C THR A 13 11.85 -3.04 -30.08
N GLY A 14 11.45 -2.79 -31.33
CA GLY A 14 12.04 -1.73 -32.16
C GLY A 14 13.54 -1.94 -32.42
N ALA A 15 13.93 -3.18 -32.68
CA ALA A 15 15.31 -3.61 -32.85
C ALA A 15 15.83 -3.55 -34.29
N GLY A 16 15.04 -3.01 -35.23
CA GLY A 16 15.43 -2.89 -36.64
C GLY A 16 16.47 -1.80 -36.93
N GLY A 17 16.75 -0.91 -35.96
CA GLY A 17 17.74 0.17 -36.10
C GLY A 17 18.08 0.84 -34.76
N GLY A 18 18.98 1.82 -34.81
CA GLY A 18 19.34 2.66 -33.65
C GLY A 18 19.72 1.86 -32.39
N LEU A 19 19.20 2.30 -31.24
CA LEU A 19 19.42 1.69 -29.93
C LEU A 19 19.04 0.21 -29.87
N GLY A 20 17.86 -0.15 -30.38
CA GLY A 20 17.37 -1.53 -30.35
C GLY A 20 18.28 -2.49 -31.11
N ARG A 21 18.79 -2.07 -32.28
CA ARG A 21 19.78 -2.84 -33.04
C ARG A 21 21.08 -3.04 -32.25
N ALA A 22 21.59 -1.97 -31.63
CA ALA A 22 22.82 -2.05 -30.84
C ALA A 22 22.67 -3.01 -29.64
N TYR A 23 21.50 -3.01 -28.98
CA TYR A 23 21.18 -3.97 -27.91
C TYR A 23 21.18 -5.40 -28.45
N ALA A 24 20.50 -5.65 -29.57
CA ALA A 24 20.38 -6.98 -30.17
C ALA A 24 21.74 -7.58 -30.54
N LEU A 25 22.60 -6.79 -31.19
CA LEU A 25 23.95 -7.20 -31.55
C LEU A 25 24.79 -7.50 -30.30
N LEU A 26 24.72 -6.65 -29.27
CA LEU A 26 25.49 -6.85 -28.04
C LEU A 26 25.05 -8.13 -27.31
N PHE A 27 23.75 -8.33 -27.08
CA PHE A 27 23.25 -9.54 -26.42
C PHE A 27 23.63 -10.81 -27.19
N ALA A 28 23.46 -10.81 -28.51
CA ALA A 28 23.83 -11.96 -29.35
C ALA A 28 25.34 -12.25 -29.29
N SER A 29 26.19 -11.22 -29.39
CA SER A 29 27.66 -11.37 -29.28
C SER A 29 28.12 -11.94 -27.94
N ARG A 30 27.26 -11.91 -26.92
CA ARG A 30 27.51 -12.41 -25.56
C ARG A 30 26.77 -13.72 -25.26
N GLY A 31 26.19 -14.38 -26.26
CA GLY A 31 25.62 -15.73 -26.17
C GLY A 31 24.10 -15.80 -25.99
N ALA A 32 23.39 -14.67 -25.98
CA ALA A 32 21.93 -14.68 -25.92
C ALA A 32 21.32 -15.14 -27.26
N LYS A 33 20.19 -15.84 -27.19
CA LYS A 33 19.28 -16.05 -28.31
C LYS A 33 18.34 -14.86 -28.41
N VAL A 34 18.29 -14.19 -29.56
CA VAL A 34 17.61 -12.89 -29.67
C VAL A 34 16.34 -12.97 -30.52
N VAL A 35 15.25 -12.38 -30.04
CA VAL A 35 14.08 -12.04 -30.85
C VAL A 35 14.18 -10.56 -31.22
N VAL A 36 14.38 -10.30 -32.51
CA VAL A 36 14.48 -8.97 -33.08
C VAL A 36 13.08 -8.56 -33.55
N ASN A 37 12.34 -7.83 -32.72
CA ASN A 37 11.04 -7.28 -33.10
C ASN A 37 11.21 -5.92 -33.76
N ASP A 38 10.63 -5.73 -34.94
CA ASP A 38 10.47 -4.42 -35.56
C ASP A 38 9.27 -4.40 -36.52
N LEU A 39 8.36 -3.45 -36.32
CA LEU A 39 7.17 -3.28 -37.15
C LEU A 39 7.51 -2.80 -38.58
N GLY A 40 8.67 -2.18 -38.79
CA GLY A 40 9.09 -1.65 -40.08
C GLY A 40 8.44 -0.31 -40.46
N VAL A 41 8.09 0.52 -39.49
CA VAL A 41 7.47 1.84 -39.68
C VAL A 41 8.47 2.99 -39.64
N THR A 42 8.04 4.16 -40.11
CA THR A 42 8.81 5.42 -39.95
C THR A 42 8.88 5.86 -38.49
N THR A 43 9.73 6.84 -38.17
CA THR A 43 9.81 7.45 -36.82
C THR A 43 8.51 8.15 -36.41
N HIS A 44 7.58 8.36 -37.33
CA HIS A 44 6.26 8.94 -37.06
C HIS A 44 5.12 7.90 -37.03
N GLY A 45 5.45 6.60 -37.11
CA GLY A 45 4.49 5.51 -37.03
C GLY A 45 3.72 5.22 -38.33
N GLU A 46 4.24 5.67 -39.48
CA GLU A 46 3.63 5.42 -40.78
C GLU A 46 4.21 4.15 -41.43
N ALA A 47 3.40 3.47 -42.24
CA ALA A 47 3.83 2.27 -42.95
C ALA A 47 5.09 2.54 -43.77
N GLY A 48 6.11 1.70 -43.62
CA GLY A 48 7.32 1.76 -44.45
C GLY A 48 7.02 1.48 -45.92
N GLY A 49 7.96 1.87 -46.80
CA GLY A 49 7.85 1.62 -48.23
C GLY A 49 7.66 0.13 -48.55
N LYS A 50 6.72 -0.19 -49.46
CA LYS A 50 6.48 -1.56 -49.93
C LYS A 50 7.66 -2.02 -50.81
N GLY A 51 8.24 -3.20 -50.53
CA GLY A 51 9.12 -3.92 -51.48
C GLY A 51 10.59 -4.13 -51.08
N GLY A 52 11.01 -3.88 -49.83
CA GLY A 52 12.38 -4.14 -49.36
C GLY A 52 12.50 -5.20 -48.25
N VAL A 53 13.72 -5.70 -48.01
CA VAL A 53 14.05 -6.55 -46.84
C VAL A 53 13.69 -5.79 -45.56
N ARG A 54 12.92 -6.40 -44.66
CA ARG A 54 12.43 -5.72 -43.45
C ARG A 54 13.57 -5.40 -42.50
N ALA A 55 13.41 -4.36 -41.68
CA ALA A 55 14.45 -3.90 -40.77
C ALA A 55 14.90 -4.99 -39.79
N ALA A 56 13.96 -5.75 -39.21
CA ALA A 56 14.26 -6.88 -38.35
C ALA A 56 15.10 -7.97 -39.05
N ASP A 57 14.78 -8.30 -40.31
CA ASP A 57 15.50 -9.34 -41.06
C ASP A 57 16.96 -8.97 -41.31
N LYS A 58 17.25 -7.69 -41.58
CA LYS A 58 18.62 -7.20 -41.76
C LYS A 58 19.46 -7.42 -40.50
N VAL A 59 18.91 -7.11 -39.33
CA VAL A 59 19.60 -7.27 -38.03
C VAL A 59 19.76 -8.75 -37.68
N VAL A 60 18.75 -9.59 -37.95
CA VAL A 60 18.88 -11.05 -37.78
C VAL A 60 19.99 -11.62 -38.65
N ALA A 61 20.06 -11.22 -39.93
CA ALA A 61 21.11 -11.65 -40.84
C ALA A 61 22.50 -11.22 -40.36
N GLU A 62 22.62 -10.01 -39.81
CA GLU A 62 23.86 -9.50 -39.22
C GLU A 62 24.29 -10.32 -38.00
N ILE A 63 23.37 -10.60 -37.07
CA ILE A 63 23.62 -11.44 -35.89
C ILE A 63 24.10 -12.83 -36.31
N ARG A 64 23.41 -13.47 -37.27
CA ARG A 64 23.76 -14.81 -37.76
C ARG A 64 25.12 -14.82 -38.44
N ARG A 65 25.45 -13.80 -39.22
CA ARG A 65 26.78 -13.66 -39.86
C ARG A 65 27.90 -13.52 -38.82
N ALA A 66 27.62 -12.90 -37.69
CA ALA A 66 28.53 -12.80 -36.55
C ALA A 66 28.57 -14.07 -35.66
N GLY A 67 27.86 -15.15 -36.04
CA GLY A 67 27.83 -16.42 -35.32
C GLY A 67 26.84 -16.49 -34.16
N GLY A 68 25.94 -15.51 -34.02
CA GLY A 68 24.88 -15.51 -33.01
C GLY A 68 23.57 -16.12 -33.48
N GLU A 69 22.65 -16.34 -32.54
CA GLU A 69 21.31 -16.87 -32.82
C GLU A 69 20.25 -15.76 -32.71
N ALA A 70 19.45 -15.60 -33.78
CA ALA A 70 18.33 -14.67 -33.78
C ALA A 70 17.17 -15.09 -34.69
N VAL A 71 15.96 -14.65 -34.32
CA VAL A 71 14.73 -14.74 -35.13
C VAL A 71 14.05 -13.38 -35.19
N ALA A 72 13.36 -13.10 -36.29
CA ALA A 72 12.64 -11.85 -36.50
C ALA A 72 11.19 -11.97 -36.01
N ASN A 73 10.64 -10.86 -35.52
CA ASN A 73 9.20 -10.67 -35.32
C ASN A 73 8.78 -9.32 -35.94
N TYR A 74 7.57 -9.26 -36.48
CA TYR A 74 7.08 -8.10 -37.24
C TYR A 74 5.81 -7.47 -36.69
N ASP A 75 5.34 -7.94 -35.52
CA ASP A 75 4.10 -7.48 -34.92
C ASP A 75 4.28 -6.11 -34.25
N SER A 76 3.18 -5.34 -34.19
CA SER A 76 3.14 -4.14 -33.36
C SER A 76 3.23 -4.53 -31.89
N VAL A 77 3.92 -3.71 -31.09
CA VAL A 77 4.03 -3.88 -29.63
C VAL A 77 2.68 -3.84 -28.90
N GLU A 78 1.63 -3.37 -29.57
CA GLU A 78 0.25 -3.50 -29.11
C GLU A 78 -0.15 -4.97 -28.89
N PHE A 79 0.35 -5.87 -29.74
CA PHE A 79 0.11 -7.31 -29.72
C PHE A 79 1.29 -8.05 -29.07
N GLY A 80 1.64 -7.64 -27.86
CA GLY A 80 2.79 -8.16 -27.11
C GLY A 80 2.77 -9.68 -26.95
N GLU A 81 1.59 -10.30 -26.92
CA GLU A 81 1.43 -11.75 -26.91
C GLU A 81 2.08 -12.44 -28.11
N LYS A 82 1.95 -11.88 -29.32
CA LYS A 82 2.54 -12.46 -30.54
C LYS A 82 4.06 -12.34 -30.56
N ILE A 83 4.56 -11.21 -30.05
CA ILE A 83 6.00 -10.95 -29.92
C ILE A 83 6.63 -11.95 -28.95
N ILE A 84 6.03 -12.12 -27.77
CA ILE A 84 6.52 -13.09 -26.78
C ILE A 84 6.34 -14.52 -27.27
N GLN A 85 5.24 -14.83 -27.95
CA GLN A 85 5.03 -16.16 -28.53
C GLN A 85 6.14 -16.54 -29.51
N THR A 86 6.68 -15.60 -30.28
CA THR A 86 7.85 -15.85 -31.15
C THR A 86 9.07 -16.36 -30.36
N ALA A 87 9.31 -15.81 -29.16
CA ALA A 87 10.39 -16.27 -28.28
C ALA A 87 10.14 -17.70 -27.76
N ILE A 88 8.89 -17.99 -27.39
CA ILE A 88 8.47 -19.29 -26.89
C ILE A 88 8.56 -20.35 -28.00
N ASP A 89 8.08 -20.07 -29.20
CA ASP A 89 8.08 -21.01 -30.31
C ASP A 89 9.51 -21.31 -30.79
N ALA A 90 10.36 -20.29 -30.87
CA ALA A 90 11.73 -20.45 -31.35
C ALA A 90 12.67 -21.06 -30.31
N TYR A 91 12.50 -20.70 -29.03
CA TYR A 91 13.52 -20.97 -28.00
C TYR A 91 12.96 -21.52 -26.69
N GLY A 92 11.64 -21.63 -26.54
CA GLY A 92 10.98 -22.24 -25.38
C GLY A 92 10.95 -21.40 -24.10
N ARG A 93 11.50 -20.17 -24.12
CA ARG A 93 11.61 -19.31 -22.93
C ARG A 93 11.75 -17.82 -23.28
N VAL A 94 11.59 -16.98 -22.28
CA VAL A 94 11.93 -15.54 -22.31
C VAL A 94 12.51 -15.14 -20.96
N ASP A 95 13.68 -14.50 -20.98
CA ASP A 95 14.46 -14.13 -19.81
C ASP A 95 14.65 -12.62 -19.70
N ILE A 96 14.84 -11.97 -20.84
CA ILE A 96 15.15 -10.55 -20.96
C ILE A 96 14.12 -9.92 -21.89
N LEU A 97 13.52 -8.80 -21.46
CA LEU A 97 12.65 -7.97 -22.27
C LEU A 97 13.14 -6.52 -22.25
N VAL A 98 13.52 -6.00 -23.42
CA VAL A 98 13.88 -4.60 -23.58
C VAL A 98 12.77 -3.90 -24.38
N ASN A 99 11.93 -3.15 -23.67
CA ASN A 99 10.88 -2.33 -24.26
C ASN A 99 11.49 -1.03 -24.80
N ASN A 100 11.90 -1.06 -26.07
CA ASN A 100 12.60 0.04 -26.76
C ASN A 100 11.80 0.67 -27.90
N ALA A 101 10.82 -0.03 -28.49
CA ALA A 101 10.00 0.50 -29.57
C ALA A 101 9.39 1.88 -29.25
N GLY A 102 9.39 2.76 -30.25
CA GLY A 102 8.94 4.13 -30.06
C GLY A 102 8.87 4.94 -31.35
N ILE A 103 8.07 6.00 -31.33
CA ILE A 103 7.84 6.95 -32.42
C ILE A 103 7.74 8.38 -31.85
N LEU A 104 7.67 9.39 -32.72
CA LEU A 104 7.44 10.80 -32.35
C LEU A 104 6.24 11.39 -33.08
N ARG A 105 5.48 12.22 -32.36
CA ARG A 105 4.39 13.07 -32.84
C ARG A 105 4.50 14.42 -32.13
N ASP A 106 5.61 15.11 -32.39
CA ASP A 106 5.96 16.36 -31.73
C ASP A 106 5.13 17.50 -32.28
N VAL A 107 4.40 18.17 -31.39
CA VAL A 107 3.49 19.27 -31.72
C VAL A 107 3.21 20.07 -30.44
N SER A 108 3.07 21.39 -30.56
CA SER A 108 2.71 22.22 -29.40
C SER A 108 1.39 21.74 -28.79
N PHE A 109 1.26 21.84 -27.47
CA PHE A 109 0.11 21.25 -26.75
C PHE A 109 -1.24 21.71 -27.32
N ALA A 110 -1.38 23.00 -27.65
CA ALA A 110 -2.61 23.54 -28.23
C ALA A 110 -2.97 22.97 -29.62
N LYS A 111 -1.98 22.49 -30.37
CA LYS A 111 -2.17 21.92 -31.72
C LYS A 111 -2.21 20.39 -31.70
N MET A 112 -1.99 19.76 -30.54
CA MET A 112 -1.95 18.32 -30.38
C MET A 112 -3.35 17.72 -30.59
N THR A 113 -3.48 16.81 -31.54
CA THR A 113 -4.74 16.09 -31.74
C THR A 113 -4.83 14.90 -30.78
N ALA A 114 -6.05 14.42 -30.53
CA ALA A 114 -6.27 13.18 -29.77
C ALA A 114 -5.52 11.98 -30.41
N LYS A 115 -5.44 11.93 -31.74
CA LYS A 115 -4.70 10.89 -32.47
C LYS A 115 -3.20 10.95 -32.18
N ASP A 116 -2.61 12.14 -32.10
CA ASP A 116 -1.19 12.32 -31.75
C ASP A 116 -0.91 11.85 -30.32
N TRP A 117 -1.85 12.11 -29.40
CA TRP A 117 -1.77 11.63 -28.02
C TRP A 117 -1.90 10.10 -27.93
N ASP A 118 -2.99 9.56 -28.48
CA ASP A 118 -3.35 8.16 -28.37
C ASP A 118 -2.28 7.26 -28.99
N LEU A 119 -1.77 7.62 -30.17
CA LEU A 119 -0.75 6.81 -30.85
C LEU A 119 0.56 6.72 -30.04
N ILE A 120 0.97 7.83 -29.41
CA ILE A 120 2.17 7.86 -28.55
C ILE A 120 1.95 7.00 -27.30
N MET A 121 0.80 7.12 -26.63
CA MET A 121 0.48 6.30 -25.47
C MET A 121 0.37 4.81 -25.84
N LEU A 122 -0.19 4.51 -27.00
CA LEU A 122 -0.39 3.17 -27.52
C LEU A 122 0.94 2.45 -27.79
N VAL A 123 1.85 3.09 -28.54
CA VAL A 123 3.14 2.47 -28.88
C VAL A 123 4.06 2.39 -27.67
N HIS A 124 4.21 3.47 -26.90
CA HIS A 124 5.22 3.53 -25.85
C HIS A 124 4.76 2.83 -24.56
N LEU A 125 3.67 3.30 -23.95
CA LEU A 125 3.29 2.85 -22.62
C LEU A 125 2.44 1.58 -22.68
N LYS A 126 1.39 1.57 -23.51
CA LYS A 126 0.53 0.40 -23.69
C LYS A 126 1.30 -0.75 -24.36
N GLY A 127 2.18 -0.46 -25.32
CA GLY A 127 3.04 -1.45 -25.96
C GLY A 127 3.99 -2.14 -24.98
N ALA A 128 4.70 -1.36 -24.16
CA ALA A 128 5.56 -1.91 -23.10
C ALA A 128 4.75 -2.73 -22.08
N TYR A 129 3.56 -2.25 -21.68
CA TYR A 129 2.63 -3.02 -20.85
C TYR A 129 2.26 -4.35 -21.51
N SER A 130 1.87 -4.34 -22.79
CA SER A 130 1.39 -5.53 -23.51
C SER A 130 2.48 -6.60 -23.58
N CYS A 131 3.70 -6.22 -24.01
CA CYS A 131 4.84 -7.12 -24.08
C CYS A 131 5.22 -7.67 -22.71
N THR A 132 5.29 -6.80 -21.70
CA THR A 132 5.65 -7.21 -20.33
C THR A 132 4.60 -8.13 -19.74
N LYS A 133 3.31 -7.83 -19.93
CA LYS A 133 2.20 -8.65 -19.46
C LYS A 133 2.23 -10.05 -20.06
N ALA A 134 2.58 -10.17 -21.34
CA ALA A 134 2.74 -11.45 -22.02
C ALA A 134 3.96 -12.24 -21.54
N ALA A 135 5.09 -11.58 -21.25
CA ALA A 135 6.30 -12.23 -20.74
C ALA A 135 6.20 -12.66 -19.26
N TRP A 136 5.41 -11.92 -18.47
CA TRP A 136 5.36 -12.03 -17.01
C TRP A 136 5.11 -13.46 -16.48
N PRO A 137 4.11 -14.23 -16.97
CA PRO A 137 3.86 -15.58 -16.46
C PRO A 137 5.05 -16.53 -16.66
N TYR A 138 5.77 -16.39 -17.78
CA TYR A 138 6.97 -17.18 -18.06
C TYR A 138 8.08 -16.82 -17.08
N MET A 139 8.36 -15.53 -16.88
CA MET A 139 9.39 -15.07 -15.94
C MET A 139 9.06 -15.49 -14.49
N GLN A 140 7.78 -15.41 -14.09
CA GLN A 140 7.33 -15.86 -12.76
C GLN A 140 7.54 -17.35 -12.54
N LYS A 141 7.21 -18.18 -13.53
CA LYS A 141 7.41 -19.64 -13.48
C LYS A 141 8.89 -20.00 -13.38
N GLN A 142 9.73 -19.30 -14.14
CA GLN A 142 11.18 -19.49 -14.17
C GLN A 142 11.89 -18.96 -12.92
N LYS A 143 11.25 -18.06 -12.15
CA LYS A 143 11.88 -17.28 -11.06
C LYS A 143 13.12 -16.51 -11.56
N TYR A 144 13.02 -15.99 -12.78
CA TYR A 144 14.03 -15.15 -13.40
C TYR A 144 13.36 -14.24 -14.43
N GLY A 145 13.70 -12.96 -14.40
CA GLY A 145 13.30 -12.01 -15.44
C GLY A 145 14.07 -10.72 -15.34
N ARG A 146 14.37 -10.11 -16.48
CA ARG A 146 15.01 -8.79 -16.55
C ARG A 146 14.28 -7.92 -17.56
N ILE A 147 13.76 -6.79 -17.10
CA ILE A 147 12.96 -5.88 -17.91
C ILE A 147 13.66 -4.51 -17.91
N VAL A 148 13.87 -3.96 -19.10
CA VAL A 148 14.35 -2.59 -19.27
C VAL A 148 13.33 -1.81 -20.08
N ASN A 149 12.88 -0.68 -19.55
CA ASN A 149 11.95 0.23 -20.22
C ASN A 149 12.68 1.50 -20.65
N ALA A 150 12.56 1.86 -21.94
CA ALA A 150 13.13 3.09 -22.46
C ALA A 150 12.24 4.31 -22.12
N ALA A 151 12.58 5.01 -21.04
CA ALA A 151 12.12 6.36 -20.74
C ALA A 151 12.85 7.39 -21.64
N SER A 152 12.98 8.65 -21.20
CA SER A 152 13.73 9.69 -21.90
C SER A 152 13.98 10.89 -20.98
N GLY A 153 14.97 11.73 -21.32
CA GLY A 153 15.14 13.04 -20.68
C GLY A 153 13.89 13.92 -20.78
N ALA A 154 13.18 13.89 -21.92
CA ALA A 154 11.90 14.59 -22.09
C ALA A 154 10.84 14.11 -21.07
N GLY A 155 10.80 12.81 -20.76
CA GLY A 155 9.93 12.30 -19.70
C GLY A 155 10.33 12.78 -18.31
N LEU A 156 11.64 12.80 -18.01
CA LEU A 156 12.16 13.17 -16.70
C LEU A 156 12.06 14.68 -16.40
N TYR A 157 12.27 15.52 -17.41
CA TYR A 157 12.45 16.96 -17.27
C TYR A 157 11.38 17.80 -17.97
N GLY A 158 10.56 17.19 -18.83
CA GLY A 158 9.70 17.88 -19.78
C GLY A 158 10.49 18.37 -21.00
N ASN A 159 9.80 18.51 -22.13
CA ASN A 159 10.34 19.16 -23.32
C ASN A 159 9.22 19.84 -24.12
N PHE A 160 9.53 21.00 -24.71
CA PHE A 160 8.55 21.77 -25.47
C PHE A 160 8.03 20.95 -26.67
N GLY A 161 6.71 20.96 -26.88
CA GLY A 161 6.07 20.23 -27.99
C GLY A 161 5.97 18.72 -27.82
N GLN A 162 6.31 18.18 -26.64
CA GLN A 162 6.37 16.73 -26.39
C GLN A 162 5.52 16.30 -25.20
N ALA A 163 4.35 16.91 -24.97
CA ALA A 163 3.51 16.59 -23.80
C ALA A 163 3.05 15.11 -23.77
N ASN A 164 2.58 14.57 -24.90
CA ASN A 164 2.24 13.16 -25.10
C ASN A 164 3.44 12.24 -24.85
N TYR A 165 4.59 12.54 -25.47
CA TYR A 165 5.81 11.73 -25.37
C TYR A 165 6.37 11.74 -23.95
N SER A 166 6.45 12.92 -23.33
CA SER A 166 6.94 13.09 -21.95
C SER A 166 6.05 12.32 -20.96
N ALA A 167 4.71 12.41 -21.12
CA ALA A 167 3.76 11.65 -20.30
C ALA A 167 3.96 10.14 -20.45
N ALA A 168 4.07 9.63 -21.67
CA ALA A 168 4.30 8.20 -21.91
C ALA A 168 5.63 7.72 -21.32
N LYS A 169 6.71 8.50 -21.51
CA LYS A 169 8.06 8.15 -21.08
C LYS A 169 8.26 8.21 -19.57
N LEU A 170 7.64 9.19 -18.88
CA LEU A 170 7.62 9.19 -17.41
C LEU A 170 6.69 8.10 -16.85
N GLY A 171 5.61 7.77 -17.58
CA GLY A 171 4.75 6.63 -17.26
C GLY A 171 5.53 5.31 -17.19
N LEU A 172 6.54 5.12 -18.05
CA LEU A 172 7.43 3.95 -18.01
C LEU A 172 8.33 3.90 -16.76
N VAL A 173 8.67 5.05 -16.17
CA VAL A 173 9.38 5.10 -14.87
C VAL A 173 8.48 4.57 -13.76
N GLY A 174 7.24 5.08 -13.68
CA GLY A 174 6.24 4.59 -12.72
C GLY A 174 5.94 3.09 -12.91
N PHE A 175 5.80 2.65 -14.16
CA PHE A 175 5.59 1.24 -14.50
C PHE A 175 6.75 0.36 -14.00
N SER A 176 8.00 0.75 -14.27
CA SER A 176 9.20 0.02 -13.83
C SER A 176 9.27 -0.11 -12.30
N LYS A 177 8.96 0.97 -11.57
CA LYS A 177 8.96 0.97 -10.10
C LYS A 177 7.95 -0.01 -9.50
N THR A 178 6.77 -0.13 -10.09
CA THR A 178 5.76 -1.08 -9.63
C THR A 178 6.14 -2.52 -9.98
N LEU A 179 6.57 -2.78 -11.22
CA LEU A 179 7.04 -4.11 -11.65
C LEU A 179 8.18 -4.63 -10.77
N ALA A 180 9.12 -3.76 -10.39
CA ALA A 180 10.22 -4.12 -9.50
C ALA A 180 9.72 -4.67 -8.14
N ARG A 181 8.70 -4.03 -7.56
CA ARG A 181 8.09 -4.47 -6.28
C ARG A 181 7.31 -5.78 -6.44
N GLU A 182 6.55 -5.92 -7.52
CA GLU A 182 5.78 -7.16 -7.79
C GLU A 182 6.69 -8.34 -8.16
N GLY A 183 7.85 -8.06 -8.77
CA GLY A 183 8.81 -9.04 -9.26
C GLY A 183 9.83 -9.53 -8.22
N GLU A 184 10.04 -8.79 -7.12
CA GLU A 184 11.11 -9.02 -6.14
C GLU A 184 11.19 -10.48 -5.67
N ARG A 185 10.08 -11.03 -5.19
CA ARG A 185 10.00 -12.41 -4.66
C ARG A 185 10.20 -13.50 -5.72
N ARG A 186 10.25 -13.12 -7.00
CA ARG A 186 10.41 -14.02 -8.15
C ARG A 186 11.70 -13.72 -8.92
N ASN A 187 12.61 -12.90 -8.39
CA ASN A 187 13.85 -12.50 -9.07
C ASN A 187 13.59 -11.94 -10.48
N ILE A 188 12.54 -11.12 -10.58
CA ILE A 188 12.21 -10.34 -11.77
C ILE A 188 12.57 -8.89 -11.47
N ASN A 189 13.57 -8.36 -12.17
CA ASN A 189 13.98 -6.96 -12.02
C ASN A 189 13.43 -6.13 -13.17
N ALA A 190 13.02 -4.90 -12.88
CA ALA A 190 12.56 -3.95 -13.88
C ALA A 190 13.19 -2.59 -13.65
N ASN A 191 13.91 -2.05 -14.64
CA ASN A 191 14.58 -0.75 -14.56
C ASN A 191 14.17 0.13 -15.74
N ALA A 192 14.29 1.45 -15.57
CA ALA A 192 14.10 2.42 -16.63
C ALA A 192 15.43 3.04 -17.03
N ILE A 193 15.60 3.30 -18.33
CA ILE A 193 16.72 4.09 -18.85
C ILE A 193 16.22 5.32 -19.61
N ALA A 194 16.92 6.43 -19.50
CA ALA A 194 16.74 7.63 -20.29
C ALA A 194 17.98 7.80 -21.19
N PRO A 195 17.95 7.19 -22.39
CA PRO A 195 19.10 7.20 -23.27
C PRO A 195 19.23 8.53 -24.03
N LEU A 196 20.48 8.91 -24.28
CA LEU A 196 20.88 9.96 -25.20
C LEU A 196 21.77 9.34 -26.27
N ALA A 197 21.24 9.22 -27.49
CA ALA A 197 21.93 8.62 -28.63
C ALA A 197 21.48 9.27 -29.94
N GLY A 198 22.44 9.47 -30.84
CA GLY A 198 22.25 9.80 -32.24
C GLY A 198 21.53 8.66 -32.96
N THR A 199 20.30 8.93 -33.38
CA THR A 199 19.48 8.04 -34.18
C THR A 199 18.66 8.88 -35.17
N ARG A 200 17.99 8.23 -36.13
CA ARG A 200 16.99 8.87 -36.99
C ARG A 200 15.97 9.74 -36.25
N MET A 201 15.70 9.43 -34.98
CA MET A 201 14.76 10.19 -34.13
C MET A 201 15.35 11.52 -33.61
N THR A 202 16.67 11.58 -33.38
CA THR A 202 17.35 12.76 -32.80
C THR A 202 18.06 13.62 -33.86
N GLU A 203 18.28 13.09 -35.06
CA GLU A 203 18.79 13.83 -36.23
C GLU A 203 17.96 15.08 -36.56
N THR A 204 16.68 15.10 -36.21
CA THR A 204 15.79 16.25 -36.45
C THR A 204 16.05 17.44 -35.52
N VAL A 205 16.76 17.23 -34.40
CA VAL A 205 16.94 18.22 -33.33
C VAL A 205 18.39 18.43 -32.89
N MET A 206 19.35 17.68 -33.44
CA MET A 206 20.77 17.77 -33.11
C MET A 206 21.62 18.05 -34.35
N PRO A 207 22.72 18.81 -34.22
CA PRO A 207 23.74 18.89 -35.27
C PRO A 207 24.32 17.51 -35.61
N GLN A 208 24.66 17.27 -36.89
CA GLN A 208 25.14 15.97 -37.35
C GLN A 208 26.38 15.48 -36.58
N GLU A 209 27.33 16.38 -36.28
CA GLU A 209 28.53 16.05 -35.49
C GLU A 209 28.19 15.50 -34.10
N VAL A 210 27.12 16.00 -33.49
CA VAL A 210 26.62 15.53 -32.18
C VAL A 210 25.93 14.17 -32.33
N VAL A 211 25.14 13.97 -33.39
CA VAL A 211 24.53 12.67 -33.71
C VAL A 211 25.61 11.60 -33.87
N ASP A 212 26.66 11.88 -34.64
CA ASP A 212 27.75 10.94 -34.92
C ASP A 212 28.57 10.62 -33.67
N ALA A 213 28.71 11.58 -32.76
CA ALA A 213 29.38 11.39 -31.47
C ALA A 213 28.55 10.56 -30.47
N LEU A 214 27.21 10.62 -30.54
CA LEU A 214 26.30 9.96 -29.61
C LEU A 214 25.92 8.54 -30.04
N LYS A 215 26.93 7.68 -30.22
CA LYS A 215 26.72 6.32 -30.73
C LYS A 215 25.77 5.47 -29.85
N PRO A 216 24.76 4.78 -30.42
CA PRO A 216 23.89 3.85 -29.69
C PRO A 216 24.65 2.77 -28.89
N GLU A 217 25.83 2.40 -29.36
CA GLU A 217 26.74 1.45 -28.73
C GLU A 217 27.24 1.90 -27.35
N TYR A 218 27.17 3.19 -27.03
CA TYR A 218 27.51 3.71 -25.70
C TYR A 218 26.40 3.47 -24.67
N VAL A 219 25.19 3.16 -25.11
CA VAL A 219 24.05 2.85 -24.23
C VAL A 219 23.92 1.35 -23.98
N ALA A 220 24.23 0.53 -24.99
CA ALA A 220 24.05 -0.92 -24.94
C ALA A 220 24.71 -1.63 -23.73
N PRO A 221 25.93 -1.26 -23.27
CA PRO A 221 26.56 -1.87 -22.11
C PRO A 221 25.74 -1.75 -20.81
N LEU A 222 25.09 -0.61 -20.59
CA LEU A 222 24.23 -0.43 -19.41
C LEU A 222 23.01 -1.36 -19.48
N VAL A 223 22.35 -1.42 -20.63
CA VAL A 223 21.19 -2.31 -20.83
C VAL A 223 21.59 -3.77 -20.62
N ALA A 224 22.72 -4.20 -21.16
CA ALA A 224 23.25 -5.54 -20.93
C ALA A 224 23.49 -5.79 -19.43
N TYR A 225 24.16 -4.87 -18.72
CA TYR A 225 24.42 -5.04 -17.29
C TYR A 225 23.13 -5.10 -16.46
N LEU A 226 22.16 -4.21 -16.71
CA LEU A 226 20.85 -4.25 -16.04
C LEU A 226 20.09 -5.56 -16.30
N CYS A 227 20.37 -6.23 -17.42
CA CYS A 227 19.78 -7.50 -17.80
C CYS A 227 20.61 -8.73 -17.41
N HIS A 228 21.76 -8.57 -16.77
CA HIS A 228 22.60 -9.70 -16.37
C HIS A 228 22.10 -10.32 -15.05
N GLU A 229 22.33 -11.61 -14.88
CA GLU A 229 21.89 -12.35 -13.68
C GLU A 229 22.54 -11.86 -12.38
N SER A 230 23.76 -11.30 -12.48
CA SER A 230 24.50 -10.75 -11.35
C SER A 230 24.01 -9.37 -10.91
N CYS A 231 23.25 -8.66 -11.75
CA CYS A 231 22.74 -7.35 -11.41
C CYS A 231 21.64 -7.46 -10.35
N ARG A 232 21.65 -6.52 -9.40
CA ARG A 232 20.69 -6.43 -8.29
C ARG A 232 19.81 -5.19 -8.37
N GLU A 233 20.10 -4.26 -9.28
CA GLU A 233 19.31 -3.05 -9.47
C GLU A 233 17.89 -3.42 -9.95
N SER A 234 16.88 -2.84 -9.31
CA SER A 234 15.47 -3.02 -9.65
C SER A 234 14.65 -1.81 -9.18
N GLY A 235 13.79 -1.28 -10.03
CA GLY A 235 12.97 -0.10 -9.78
C GLY A 235 13.70 1.22 -9.99
N GLU A 236 14.87 1.15 -10.63
CA GLU A 236 15.83 2.25 -10.72
C GLU A 236 15.77 2.94 -12.07
N VAL A 237 16.27 4.17 -12.10
CA VAL A 237 16.26 5.04 -13.29
C VAL A 237 17.68 5.47 -13.58
N PHE A 238 18.12 5.29 -14.82
CA PHE A 238 19.46 5.69 -15.24
C PHE A 238 19.40 6.60 -16.45
N GLU A 239 20.19 7.67 -16.46
CA GLU A 239 20.54 8.39 -17.68
C GLU A 239 21.84 7.83 -18.25
N VAL A 240 21.93 7.82 -19.58
CA VAL A 240 23.06 7.21 -20.27
C VAL A 240 23.25 7.79 -21.67
N GLY A 241 24.49 8.12 -22.02
CA GLY A 241 24.88 8.61 -23.35
C GLY A 241 26.35 9.01 -23.38
N ALA A 242 26.96 9.01 -24.57
CA ALA A 242 28.37 9.40 -24.77
C ALA A 242 29.42 8.69 -23.88
N GLY A 243 29.09 7.51 -23.31
CA GLY A 243 29.94 6.79 -22.35
C GLY A 243 29.77 7.21 -20.90
N TRP A 244 28.92 8.20 -20.60
CA TRP A 244 28.51 8.57 -19.25
C TRP A 244 27.23 7.83 -18.84
N ILE A 245 27.17 7.41 -17.57
CA ILE A 245 26.03 6.74 -16.95
C ILE A 245 25.80 7.36 -15.58
N SER A 246 24.56 7.68 -15.25
CA SER A 246 24.17 8.18 -13.92
C SER A 246 22.85 7.59 -13.45
N LYS A 247 22.71 7.42 -12.14
CA LYS A 247 21.48 6.95 -11.49
C LYS A 247 20.71 8.14 -10.94
N LEU A 248 19.40 8.17 -11.19
CA LEU A 248 18.49 9.20 -10.71
C LEU A 248 17.64 8.69 -9.55
N ARG A 249 17.32 9.59 -8.62
CA ARG A 249 16.39 9.34 -7.50
C ARG A 249 15.62 10.60 -7.15
N TRP A 250 14.48 10.41 -6.48
CA TRP A 250 13.70 11.52 -5.93
C TRP A 250 14.37 12.11 -4.68
N GLN A 251 14.30 13.44 -4.57
CA GLN A 251 14.64 14.20 -3.38
C GLN A 251 13.40 14.97 -2.93
N ARG A 252 13.13 14.99 -1.62
CA ARG A 252 11.98 15.68 -1.03
C ARG A 252 12.45 16.60 0.08
N THR A 253 12.00 17.87 0.07
CA THR A 253 12.24 18.84 1.15
C THR A 253 11.72 18.30 2.49
N GLN A 254 12.12 18.92 3.60
CA GLN A 254 11.52 18.62 4.91
C GLN A 254 10.05 19.08 4.98
N GLY A 255 9.64 19.95 4.05
CA GLY A 255 8.32 20.54 3.97
C GLY A 255 8.05 21.51 5.12
N HIS A 256 6.80 21.95 5.21
CA HIS A 256 6.31 22.76 6.31
C HIS A 256 4.99 22.15 6.80
N MET A 257 4.82 22.08 8.12
CA MET A 257 3.56 21.71 8.71
C MET A 257 2.91 22.95 9.33
N PHE A 258 1.69 23.24 8.90
CA PHE A 258 0.90 24.34 9.44
C PHE A 258 0.30 23.93 10.79
N SER A 259 0.31 24.84 11.76
CA SER A 259 -0.17 24.61 13.13
C SER A 259 -1.67 24.82 13.33
N SER A 260 -2.41 25.20 12.29
CA SER A 260 -3.86 25.35 12.32
C SER A 260 -4.54 24.36 11.37
N PRO A 261 -5.64 23.69 11.77
CA PRO A 261 -6.43 22.88 10.84
C PRO A 261 -7.21 23.75 9.83
N THR A 262 -7.21 25.08 10.00
CA THR A 262 -7.85 26.07 9.12
C THR A 262 -6.83 27.00 8.45
N PHE A 263 -5.60 26.53 8.22
CA PHE A 263 -4.60 27.33 7.50
C PHE A 263 -5.11 27.70 6.10
N THR A 264 -4.68 28.87 5.63
CA THR A 264 -5.17 29.51 4.41
C THR A 264 -4.14 29.44 3.29
N ALA A 265 -4.54 29.84 2.07
CA ALA A 265 -3.59 30.02 0.98
C ALA A 265 -2.52 31.08 1.29
N ASP A 266 -2.87 32.11 2.07
CA ASP A 266 -1.93 33.16 2.49
C ASP A 266 -0.88 32.60 3.45
N ASP A 267 -1.25 31.69 4.35
CA ASP A 267 -0.30 30.98 5.23
C ASP A 267 0.70 30.16 4.42
N VAL A 268 0.24 29.49 3.35
CA VAL A 268 1.10 28.74 2.42
C VAL A 268 2.08 29.67 1.72
N ALA A 269 1.59 30.80 1.18
CA ALA A 269 2.44 31.80 0.53
C ALA A 269 3.50 32.36 1.50
N ALA A 270 3.11 32.68 2.73
CA ALA A 270 4.01 33.19 3.76
C ALA A 270 5.09 32.19 4.18
N ASN A 271 4.85 30.88 4.03
CA ASN A 271 5.81 29.83 4.37
C ASN A 271 6.42 29.14 3.13
N TRP A 272 6.23 29.69 1.93
CA TRP A 272 6.66 29.05 0.69
C TRP A 272 8.17 28.77 0.67
N ALA A 273 8.98 29.70 1.16
CA ALA A 273 10.44 29.54 1.25
C ALA A 273 10.86 28.33 2.09
N LYS A 274 10.11 27.97 3.15
CA LYS A 274 10.38 26.76 3.96
C LYS A 274 9.94 25.49 3.25
N ILE A 275 8.80 25.54 2.54
CA ILE A 275 8.24 24.40 1.80
C ILE A 275 9.20 23.96 0.69
N THR A 276 9.84 24.92 0.03
CA THR A 276 10.72 24.70 -1.12
C THR A 276 12.21 24.65 -0.76
N ASP A 277 12.57 24.72 0.53
CA ASP A 277 13.96 24.59 0.98
C ASP A 277 14.44 23.13 0.95
N PHE A 278 15.46 22.87 0.14
CA PHE A 278 16.09 21.56 0.00
C PHE A 278 17.21 21.29 1.02
N THR A 279 17.51 22.25 1.90
CA THR A 279 18.43 22.05 3.02
C THR A 279 17.93 20.91 3.92
N GLY A 280 18.77 19.89 4.10
CA GLY A 280 18.40 18.70 4.88
C GLY A 280 17.35 17.80 4.21
N ALA A 281 17.15 17.88 2.90
CA ALA A 281 16.19 17.05 2.17
C ALA A 281 16.42 15.53 2.34
N THR A 282 15.35 14.77 2.11
CA THR A 282 15.30 13.30 2.22
C THR A 282 15.20 12.63 0.85
N TYR A 283 15.45 11.31 0.81
CA TYR A 283 15.42 10.50 -0.42
C TYR A 283 14.41 9.36 -0.29
N PRO A 284 13.10 9.66 -0.27
CA PRO A 284 12.08 8.66 -0.01
C PRO A 284 12.09 7.56 -1.08
N THR A 285 12.10 6.31 -0.62
CA THR A 285 12.20 5.12 -1.49
C THR A 285 10.90 4.32 -1.56
N SER A 286 9.93 4.60 -0.69
CA SER A 286 8.67 3.87 -0.60
C SER A 286 7.49 4.75 -0.21
N LEU A 287 6.27 4.27 -0.50
CA LEU A 287 5.05 4.93 -0.05
C LEU A 287 4.92 4.90 1.48
N GLN A 288 5.42 3.82 2.11
CA GLN A 288 5.44 3.65 3.56
C GLN A 288 6.28 4.73 4.23
N GLU A 289 7.52 4.93 3.79
CA GLU A 289 8.42 5.99 4.29
C GLU A 289 7.83 7.40 4.09
N SER A 290 7.12 7.61 2.97
CA SER A 290 6.41 8.87 2.73
C SER A 290 5.30 9.10 3.77
N MET A 291 4.51 8.06 4.06
CA MET A 291 3.39 8.10 5.02
C MET A 291 3.89 8.24 6.46
N GLU A 292 4.97 7.56 6.83
CA GLU A 292 5.58 7.66 8.16
C GLU A 292 5.97 9.10 8.50
N LEU A 293 6.50 9.86 7.54
CA LEU A 293 6.79 11.28 7.76
C LEU A 293 5.51 12.07 8.06
N VAL A 294 4.45 11.88 7.28
CA VAL A 294 3.18 12.59 7.46
C VAL A 294 2.58 12.28 8.82
N MET A 295 2.59 11.01 9.22
CA MET A 295 2.10 10.58 10.52
C MET A 295 2.91 11.16 11.67
N ARG A 296 4.25 11.14 11.58
CA ARG A 296 5.13 11.76 12.58
C ARG A 296 4.86 13.26 12.74
N ARG A 297 4.68 13.97 11.62
CA ARG A 297 4.34 15.40 11.63
C ARG A 297 2.97 15.62 12.27
N LEU A 298 1.96 14.82 11.93
CA LEU A 298 0.63 14.91 12.56
C LEU A 298 0.69 14.71 14.08
N GLU A 299 1.56 13.82 14.57
CA GLU A 299 1.81 13.67 16.01
C GLU A 299 2.46 14.93 16.60
N GLU A 300 3.49 15.49 15.96
CA GLU A 300 4.12 16.76 16.37
C GLU A 300 3.10 17.91 16.45
N PHE A 301 2.13 17.97 15.53
CA PHE A 301 1.04 18.97 15.52
C PHE A 301 0.15 18.85 16.75
N LYS A 302 -0.27 17.61 17.06
CA LYS A 302 -1.09 17.33 18.25
C LYS A 302 -0.38 17.76 19.53
N THR A 303 0.95 17.71 19.56
CA THR A 303 1.77 18.10 20.72
C THR A 303 2.09 19.60 20.79
N SER A 304 2.08 20.35 19.68
CA SER A 304 2.46 21.77 19.64
C SER A 304 1.31 22.77 19.77
N GLY A 305 0.05 22.31 19.77
CA GLY A 305 -1.16 23.14 19.92
C GLY A 305 -1.49 23.66 21.34
N ALA A 306 -0.55 23.60 22.30
CA ALA A 306 -0.73 24.20 23.62
C ALA A 306 -0.12 25.61 23.67
N PRO A 307 -0.85 26.68 24.03
CA PRO A 307 -0.29 28.04 24.06
C PRO A 307 0.80 28.19 25.12
N ALA A 308 1.90 28.85 24.76
CA ALA A 308 2.97 29.22 25.68
C ALA A 308 2.52 30.34 26.64
N ALA A 309 2.54 30.09 27.94
CA ALA A 309 2.38 31.10 28.98
C ALA A 309 3.76 31.57 29.51
N ALA A 310 3.93 32.89 29.65
CA ALA A 310 5.11 33.56 30.20
C ALA A 310 5.24 33.35 31.73
N PRO A 311 6.45 33.55 32.31
CA PRO A 311 6.87 32.87 33.53
C PRO A 311 6.54 33.62 34.83
N PRO A 312 6.27 32.90 35.94
CA PRO A 312 6.59 33.38 37.28
C PRO A 312 7.70 32.54 37.94
N ALA A 313 8.35 33.19 38.92
CA ALA A 313 9.63 32.88 39.51
C ALA A 313 9.71 31.61 40.40
N ALA A 314 10.96 31.18 40.63
CA ALA A 314 11.45 30.01 41.38
C ALA A 314 10.81 29.81 42.78
N ALA A 315 10.69 28.59 43.36
CA ALA A 315 11.51 27.36 43.33
C ALA A 315 10.67 26.12 43.83
N PRO A 316 11.24 24.90 44.02
CA PRO A 316 11.76 23.90 43.06
C PRO A 316 10.99 22.52 43.20
N PRO A 317 11.43 21.34 42.68
CA PRO A 317 10.75 20.60 41.59
C PRO A 317 10.22 19.19 41.93
N THR A 318 9.11 18.76 41.30
CA THR A 318 8.73 17.35 41.00
C THR A 318 7.64 17.38 39.90
N GLY A 319 7.76 16.94 38.63
CA GLY A 319 8.53 15.89 37.92
C GLY A 319 7.58 14.71 37.57
N ALA A 320 7.40 14.11 36.38
CA ALA A 320 8.15 13.98 35.12
C ALA A 320 7.23 13.41 33.98
N PRO A 321 7.69 13.23 32.71
CA PRO A 321 6.89 12.68 31.60
C PRO A 321 6.71 11.16 31.69
N THR A 322 5.47 10.70 31.57
CA THR A 322 5.07 9.28 31.65
C THR A 322 5.43 8.54 30.36
N THR A 323 6.23 7.48 30.46
CA THR A 323 6.55 6.61 29.31
C THR A 323 5.32 5.83 28.82
N PRO A 324 5.26 5.38 27.56
CA PRO A 324 4.15 4.55 27.06
C PRO A 324 3.86 3.29 27.90
N SER A 325 4.90 2.60 28.37
CA SER A 325 4.74 1.46 29.29
C SER A 325 4.17 1.87 30.65
N GLU A 326 4.64 2.98 31.23
CA GLU A 326 4.13 3.50 32.50
C GLU A 326 2.63 3.82 32.42
N LYS A 327 2.19 4.45 31.31
CA LYS A 327 0.78 4.70 31.08
C LYS A 327 -0.06 3.42 31.07
N LEU A 328 0.46 2.34 30.47
CA LEU A 328 -0.19 1.02 30.49
C LEU A 328 -0.31 0.45 31.90
N PHE A 329 0.76 0.56 32.71
CA PHE A 329 0.72 0.12 34.11
C PHE A 329 -0.30 0.91 34.92
N ARG A 330 -0.35 2.24 34.75
CA ARG A 330 -1.31 3.12 35.45
C ARG A 330 -2.77 2.86 35.03
N VAL A 331 -3.02 2.60 33.74
CA VAL A 331 -4.36 2.23 33.26
C VAL A 331 -4.79 0.88 33.83
N LEU A 332 -3.87 -0.11 33.85
CA LEU A 332 -4.16 -1.41 34.47
C LEU A 332 -4.41 -1.25 35.98
N GLU A 333 -3.64 -0.41 36.67
CA GLU A 333 -3.79 -0.13 38.10
C GLU A 333 -5.16 0.46 38.43
N ALA A 334 -5.65 1.38 37.58
CA ALA A 334 -6.99 1.93 37.74
C ALA A 334 -8.06 0.88 37.43
N TRP A 335 -7.88 0.09 36.37
CA TRP A 335 -8.86 -0.90 35.91
C TRP A 335 -9.08 -2.04 36.91
N ILE A 336 -8.03 -2.52 37.59
CA ILE A 336 -8.17 -3.58 38.60
C ILE A 336 -9.00 -3.13 39.82
N LYS A 337 -9.06 -1.82 40.08
CA LYS A 337 -9.85 -1.23 41.17
C LYS A 337 -11.33 -1.03 40.81
N VAL A 338 -11.71 -1.25 39.54
CA VAL A 338 -13.10 -1.09 39.06
C VAL A 338 -13.86 -2.39 39.24
N GLY A 339 -14.94 -2.34 40.03
CA GLY A 339 -15.82 -3.49 40.25
C GLY A 339 -15.06 -4.72 40.79
N ASP A 340 -15.31 -5.89 40.21
CA ASP A 340 -14.67 -7.16 40.56
C ASP A 340 -13.55 -7.56 39.58
N ASN A 341 -13.09 -6.64 38.72
CA ASN A 341 -12.08 -6.91 37.67
C ASN A 341 -10.77 -7.45 38.25
N GLY A 342 -10.26 -6.83 39.32
CA GLY A 342 -9.06 -7.29 40.01
C GLY A 342 -9.23 -8.71 40.58
N GLN A 343 -10.38 -9.02 41.20
CA GLN A 343 -10.68 -10.36 41.72
C GLN A 343 -10.75 -11.42 40.61
N LYS A 344 -11.39 -11.10 39.47
CA LYS A 344 -11.44 -11.97 38.29
C LYS A 344 -10.05 -12.27 37.73
N LEU A 345 -9.17 -11.25 37.68
CA LEU A 345 -7.79 -11.42 37.24
C LEU A 345 -6.96 -12.27 38.22
N VAL A 346 -7.09 -12.04 39.53
CA VAL A 346 -6.40 -12.84 40.56
C VAL A 346 -6.80 -14.31 40.45
N GLN A 347 -8.10 -14.61 40.28
CA GLN A 347 -8.59 -15.99 40.10
C GLN A 347 -8.08 -16.63 38.80
N LYS A 348 -8.01 -15.87 37.70
CA LYS A 348 -7.57 -16.36 36.39
C LYS A 348 -6.06 -16.55 36.30
N VAL A 349 -5.28 -15.63 36.86
CA VAL A 349 -3.82 -15.57 36.68
C VAL A 349 -3.10 -16.25 37.84
N ASN A 350 -3.40 -15.92 39.10
CA ASN A 350 -2.75 -16.48 40.30
C ASN A 350 -1.21 -16.56 40.16
N ALA A 351 -0.57 -15.40 39.92
CA ALA A 351 0.87 -15.24 39.74
C ALA A 351 1.30 -13.78 39.97
N SER A 352 2.57 -13.54 40.26
CA SER A 352 3.15 -12.19 40.34
C SER A 352 4.29 -11.98 39.32
N PHE A 353 4.31 -10.80 38.71
CA PHE A 353 5.20 -10.45 37.60
C PHE A 353 6.00 -9.20 37.90
N HIS A 354 7.29 -9.21 37.58
CA HIS A 354 8.16 -8.04 37.60
C HIS A 354 8.57 -7.66 36.18
N PHE A 355 8.60 -6.37 35.87
CA PHE A 355 8.96 -5.84 34.56
C PHE A 355 10.06 -4.80 34.70
N ASP A 356 11.23 -5.09 34.12
CA ASP A 356 12.31 -4.15 33.89
C ASP A 356 12.15 -3.54 32.49
N ILE A 357 11.71 -2.29 32.42
CA ILE A 357 11.57 -1.57 31.15
C ILE A 357 12.90 -0.90 30.82
N LEU A 358 13.52 -1.29 29.71
CA LEU A 358 14.82 -0.80 29.27
C LEU A 358 14.67 0.45 28.39
N THR A 359 15.61 1.39 28.52
CA THR A 359 15.70 2.59 27.64
C THR A 359 15.83 2.24 26.15
N LYS A 360 16.46 1.09 25.86
CA LYS A 360 16.62 0.48 24.52
C LYS A 360 17.03 -0.99 24.70
N LYS A 361 17.01 -1.78 23.63
CA LYS A 361 17.45 -3.19 23.68
C LYS A 361 18.88 -3.30 24.23
N GLY A 362 19.02 -3.93 25.41
CA GLY A 362 20.32 -4.09 26.11
C GLY A 362 20.83 -2.84 26.85
N GLY A 363 20.05 -1.77 26.92
CA GLY A 363 20.36 -0.56 27.70
C GLY A 363 20.01 -0.69 29.19
N PRO A 364 20.29 0.34 30.01
CA PRO A 364 19.92 0.37 31.43
C PRO A 364 18.40 0.36 31.62
N ILE A 365 17.98 -0.11 32.80
CA ILE A 365 16.58 -0.11 33.26
C ILE A 365 16.14 1.35 33.43
N ALA A 366 15.11 1.75 32.68
CA ALA A 366 14.49 3.06 32.74
C ALA A 366 13.48 3.14 33.89
N THR A 367 12.60 2.14 33.98
CA THR A 367 11.59 2.00 35.04
C THR A 367 11.39 0.54 35.37
N SER A 368 10.91 0.25 36.58
CA SER A 368 10.56 -1.11 36.98
C SER A 368 9.16 -1.15 37.59
N TRP A 369 8.42 -2.22 37.33
CA TRP A 369 7.02 -2.34 37.74
C TRP A 369 6.74 -3.75 38.23
N THR A 370 5.90 -3.88 39.25
CA THR A 370 5.43 -5.15 39.77
C THR A 370 3.92 -5.25 39.65
N ILE A 371 3.44 -6.35 39.08
CA ILE A 371 2.03 -6.73 39.03
C ILE A 371 1.85 -7.95 39.95
N ASP A 372 1.16 -7.78 41.07
CA ASP A 372 0.79 -8.88 41.97
C ASP A 372 -0.67 -9.29 41.72
N LEU A 373 -0.87 -10.45 41.10
CA LEU A 373 -2.18 -11.09 40.93
C LEU A 373 -2.27 -12.40 41.73
N LYS A 374 -1.54 -12.53 42.84
CA LYS A 374 -1.71 -13.62 43.81
C LYS A 374 -2.67 -13.25 44.93
N ASN A 375 -2.56 -12.02 45.42
CA ASN A 375 -3.29 -11.55 46.59
C ASN A 375 -4.50 -10.70 46.14
N PRO A 376 -5.75 -11.07 46.48
CA PRO A 376 -6.91 -10.22 46.19
C PRO A 376 -6.80 -8.86 46.90
N PRO A 377 -7.20 -7.74 46.25
CA PRO A 377 -7.86 -7.62 44.95
C PRO A 377 -6.90 -7.55 43.73
N GLY A 378 -5.61 -7.83 43.92
CA GLY A 378 -4.54 -7.58 42.97
C GLY A 378 -3.93 -6.19 43.16
N SER A 379 -2.64 -6.02 42.89
CA SER A 379 -1.97 -4.72 43.02
C SER A 379 -0.92 -4.50 41.94
N ILE A 380 -0.66 -3.22 41.64
CA ILE A 380 0.41 -2.79 40.73
C ILE A 380 1.20 -1.70 41.44
N SER A 381 2.51 -1.84 41.48
CA SER A 381 3.41 -0.90 42.14
C SER A 381 4.63 -0.61 41.27
N GLU A 382 5.07 0.64 41.28
CA GLU A 382 6.38 1.01 40.74
C GLU A 382 7.49 0.45 41.65
N GLY A 383 8.56 -0.05 41.04
CA GLY A 383 9.63 -0.74 41.75
C GLY A 383 9.39 -2.24 41.92
N LYS A 384 10.37 -2.92 42.52
CA LYS A 384 10.29 -4.34 42.87
C LYS A 384 9.64 -4.51 44.24
N SER A 385 8.44 -5.06 44.28
CA SER A 385 7.79 -5.43 45.55
C SER A 385 7.93 -6.94 45.79
N GLY A 386 8.74 -7.30 46.79
CA GLY A 386 8.91 -8.69 47.24
C GLY A 386 9.44 -9.69 46.20
N SER A 387 9.14 -10.98 46.41
CA SER A 387 9.49 -12.07 45.50
C SER A 387 8.43 -12.24 44.40
N CYS A 388 8.85 -12.14 43.13
CA CYS A 388 7.97 -12.32 41.96
C CYS A 388 8.17 -13.69 41.31
N ASP A 389 7.13 -14.26 40.70
CA ASP A 389 7.23 -15.58 40.03
C ASP A 389 7.97 -15.51 38.71
N ALA A 390 7.79 -14.43 37.96
CA ALA A 390 8.49 -14.21 36.69
C ALA A 390 8.92 -12.75 36.57
N LEU A 391 10.11 -12.55 36.03
CA LEU A 391 10.72 -11.26 35.75
C LEU A 391 10.95 -11.15 34.24
N PHE A 392 10.47 -10.06 33.67
CA PHE A 392 10.60 -9.74 32.25
C PHE A 392 11.50 -8.52 32.09
N SER A 393 12.45 -8.58 31.16
CA SER A 393 13.23 -7.41 30.76
C SER A 393 13.08 -7.17 29.25
N MET A 394 12.62 -5.98 28.87
CA MET A 394 12.35 -5.61 27.47
C MET A 394 12.36 -4.09 27.28
N ALA A 395 12.50 -3.63 26.02
CA ALA A 395 12.38 -2.20 25.73
C ALA A 395 10.92 -1.72 25.81
N ASP A 396 10.72 -0.44 26.11
CA ASP A 396 9.39 0.19 26.25
C ASP A 396 8.46 -0.09 25.04
N ALA A 397 8.95 0.08 23.82
CA ALA A 397 8.19 -0.19 22.60
C ALA A 397 7.83 -1.67 22.40
N ASP A 398 8.69 -2.59 22.84
CA ASP A 398 8.42 -4.03 22.77
C ASP A 398 7.34 -4.40 23.80
N PHE A 399 7.38 -3.83 25.01
CA PHE A 399 6.34 -4.00 26.03
C PHE A 399 4.98 -3.54 25.53
N VAL A 400 4.90 -2.33 24.95
CA VAL A 400 3.68 -1.81 24.34
C VAL A 400 3.17 -2.73 23.23
N SER A 401 4.07 -3.25 22.38
CA SER A 401 3.69 -4.16 21.30
C SER A 401 3.14 -5.49 21.82
N VAL A 402 3.70 -6.00 22.92
CA VAL A 402 3.22 -7.22 23.57
C VAL A 402 1.86 -6.98 24.21
N VAL A 403 1.70 -5.92 25.00
CA VAL A 403 0.43 -5.60 25.68
C VAL A 403 -0.70 -5.30 24.69
N THR A 404 -0.39 -4.67 23.55
CA THR A 404 -1.39 -4.37 22.51
C THR A 404 -1.66 -5.54 21.56
N GLY A 405 -1.05 -6.70 21.78
CA GLY A 405 -1.22 -7.89 20.94
C GLY A 405 -0.58 -7.78 19.54
N LYS A 406 0.16 -6.71 19.25
CA LYS A 406 0.90 -6.54 17.98
C LYS A 406 2.13 -7.46 17.90
N LEU A 407 2.67 -7.84 19.05
CA LEU A 407 3.81 -8.76 19.17
C LEU A 407 3.45 -9.91 20.10
N ASN A 408 3.53 -11.15 19.61
CA ASN A 408 3.31 -12.32 20.45
C ASN A 408 4.45 -12.45 21.50
N PRO A 409 4.14 -12.66 22.80
CA PRO A 409 5.16 -12.79 23.85
C PRO A 409 6.19 -13.90 23.61
N GLN A 410 5.77 -15.06 23.09
CA GLN A 410 6.69 -16.17 22.79
C GLN A 410 7.65 -15.80 21.65
N ILE A 411 7.14 -15.12 20.62
CA ILE A 411 7.96 -14.61 19.52
C ILE A 411 8.93 -13.54 20.02
N ALA A 412 8.50 -12.65 20.92
CA ALA A 412 9.37 -11.64 21.54
C ALA A 412 10.53 -12.28 22.32
N PHE A 413 10.27 -13.39 23.03
CA PHE A 413 11.29 -14.16 23.72
C PHE A 413 12.26 -14.85 22.74
N MET A 414 11.74 -15.56 21.73
CA MET A 414 12.57 -16.23 20.72
C MET A 414 13.47 -15.26 19.93
N GLN A 415 13.00 -14.03 19.68
CA GLN A 415 13.77 -12.98 18.99
C GLN A 415 14.76 -12.23 19.91
N GLY A 416 14.85 -12.62 21.19
CA GLY A 416 15.68 -11.96 22.19
C GLY A 416 15.27 -10.50 22.47
N LYS A 417 14.03 -10.13 22.16
CA LYS A 417 13.44 -8.81 22.48
C LYS A 417 12.87 -8.77 23.91
N MET A 418 12.51 -9.94 24.42
CA MET A 418 12.09 -10.16 25.81
C MET A 418 13.02 -11.17 26.46
N LYS A 419 13.58 -10.83 27.64
CA LYS A 419 14.28 -11.79 28.50
C LYS A 419 13.35 -12.16 29.66
N VAL A 420 13.30 -13.44 30.01
CA VAL A 420 12.49 -13.96 31.11
C VAL A 420 13.41 -14.63 32.12
N LYS A 421 13.21 -14.33 33.42
CA LYS A 421 13.81 -15.04 34.56
C LYS A 421 12.71 -15.50 35.50
N GLY A 422 12.89 -16.62 36.21
CA GLY A 422 11.89 -17.18 37.12
C GLY A 422 11.09 -18.34 36.51
N SER A 423 9.87 -18.56 37.02
CA SER A 423 9.01 -19.68 36.63
C SER A 423 8.46 -19.49 35.22
N MET A 424 8.85 -20.38 34.28
CA MET A 424 8.33 -20.37 32.92
C MET A 424 6.82 -20.63 32.87
N LYS A 425 6.28 -21.43 33.80
CA LYS A 425 4.83 -21.67 33.93
C LYS A 425 4.09 -20.40 34.31
N ALA A 426 4.68 -19.57 35.18
CA ALA A 426 4.12 -18.26 35.49
C ALA A 426 4.29 -17.31 34.31
N ALA A 427 5.46 -17.27 33.68
CA ALA A 427 5.73 -16.38 32.56
C ALA A 427 4.77 -16.58 31.36
N MET A 428 4.36 -17.83 31.08
CA MET A 428 3.38 -18.14 30.04
C MET A 428 1.98 -17.58 30.31
N LYS A 429 1.67 -17.20 31.56
CA LYS A 429 0.41 -16.56 31.91
C LYS A 429 0.39 -15.08 31.54
N PHE A 430 1.54 -14.47 31.23
CA PHE A 430 1.58 -13.10 30.72
C PHE A 430 1.11 -13.04 29.27
N THR A 431 -0.16 -12.70 29.08
CA THR A 431 -0.81 -12.51 27.78
C THR A 431 -1.43 -11.11 27.67
N PRO A 432 -1.74 -10.63 26.45
CA PRO A 432 -2.43 -9.35 26.26
C PRO A 432 -3.74 -9.24 27.04
N ASP A 433 -4.41 -10.37 27.29
CA ASP A 433 -5.67 -10.45 28.05
C ASP A 433 -5.55 -10.10 29.55
N LEU A 434 -4.33 -9.86 30.07
CA LEU A 434 -4.17 -9.24 31.39
C LEU A 434 -4.61 -7.78 31.40
N PHE A 435 -4.58 -7.13 30.25
CA PHE A 435 -4.95 -5.73 30.11
C PHE A 435 -6.40 -5.64 29.64
N PRO A 436 -7.13 -4.58 30.03
CA PRO A 436 -8.47 -4.37 29.51
C PRO A 436 -8.47 -4.28 27.97
N PRO A 437 -9.58 -4.59 27.30
CA PRO A 437 -9.70 -4.43 25.85
C PRO A 437 -9.34 -3.00 25.44
N MET A 438 -8.32 -2.86 24.58
CA MET A 438 -7.71 -1.56 24.28
C MET A 438 -8.42 -0.85 23.10
N PRO A 439 -9.20 0.22 23.28
CA PRO A 439 -9.64 1.12 22.22
C PRO A 439 -8.52 1.59 21.31
N ASN A 440 -8.87 1.75 20.04
CA ASN A 440 -8.04 2.46 19.06
C ASN A 440 -7.76 3.87 19.58
N GLY A 441 -6.48 4.25 19.59
CA GLY A 441 -6.04 5.56 20.07
C GLY A 441 -5.77 5.63 21.58
N LEU A 442 -5.76 4.52 22.34
CA LEU A 442 -5.39 4.54 23.76
C LEU A 442 -4.08 5.26 24.02
N MET A 443 -3.06 4.96 23.22
CA MET A 443 -1.72 5.56 23.36
C MET A 443 -1.73 7.06 23.10
N GLU A 444 -2.74 7.56 22.38
CA GLU A 444 -2.93 8.96 22.01
C GLU A 444 -3.83 9.74 22.99
N MET A 445 -4.61 9.06 23.84
CA MET A 445 -5.41 9.71 24.90
C MET A 445 -4.50 10.20 26.04
N ASP A 446 -4.82 11.28 26.75
CA ASP A 446 -4.09 11.56 27.99
C ASP A 446 -4.40 10.48 29.06
N LEU A 447 -3.53 10.33 30.07
CA LEU A 447 -3.67 9.28 31.08
C LEU A 447 -5.01 9.37 31.83
N ASN A 448 -5.50 10.57 32.13
CA ASN A 448 -6.75 10.76 32.86
C ASN A 448 -7.96 10.36 32.00
N LYS A 449 -7.97 10.73 30.72
CA LYS A 449 -8.99 10.33 29.75
C LYS A 449 -8.95 8.84 29.46
N ALA A 450 -7.76 8.24 29.42
CA ALA A 450 -7.59 6.80 29.33
C ALA A 450 -8.19 6.12 30.58
N ILE A 451 -7.84 6.55 31.79
CA ILE A 451 -8.43 6.02 33.02
C ILE A 451 -9.96 6.20 33.02
N GLN A 452 -10.45 7.38 32.63
CA GLN A 452 -11.89 7.69 32.60
C GLN A 452 -12.66 6.83 31.58
N THR A 453 -12.08 6.59 30.40
CA THR A 453 -12.68 5.78 29.32
C THR A 453 -12.85 4.32 29.76
N TYR A 454 -11.94 3.81 30.60
CA TYR A 454 -11.94 2.40 31.02
C TYR A 454 -12.59 2.17 32.38
N CYS A 455 -12.57 3.18 33.25
CA CYS A 455 -13.09 3.09 34.61
C CYS A 455 -14.47 3.73 34.76
N GLY A 456 -15.07 4.24 33.67
CA GLY A 456 -16.45 4.72 33.65
C GLY A 456 -16.72 5.82 34.67
N GLY A 457 -16.00 6.94 34.57
CA GLY A 457 -16.31 8.16 35.33
C GLY A 457 -16.52 7.95 36.84
N ALA A 458 -15.50 7.46 37.55
CA ALA A 458 -15.46 7.46 39.01
C ALA A 458 -14.10 7.97 39.51
N VAL A 459 -13.98 9.29 39.61
CA VAL A 459 -13.18 9.94 40.67
C VAL A 459 -14.22 10.66 41.53
N PRO A 460 -14.34 10.37 42.83
CA PRO A 460 -15.42 10.91 43.65
C PRO A 460 -15.17 12.38 44.02
N PRO A 461 -16.17 13.26 43.87
CA PRO A 461 -16.34 14.38 44.78
C PRO A 461 -17.59 14.17 45.65
N ALA A 462 -17.59 14.77 46.83
CA ALA A 462 -18.62 14.64 47.86
C ALA A 462 -20.06 14.96 47.36
N ALA A 463 -21.04 14.21 47.90
CA ALA A 463 -22.49 14.32 47.65
C ALA A 463 -23.15 15.55 48.33
N PRO A 464 -24.48 15.83 48.23
CA PRO A 464 -25.57 15.30 47.36
C PRO A 464 -26.40 16.42 46.64
N SER A 465 -27.24 16.19 45.61
CA SER A 465 -28.66 15.80 45.77
C SER A 465 -29.44 15.58 44.44
N ALA A 466 -30.24 14.50 44.47
CA ALA A 466 -31.53 14.14 43.83
C ALA A 466 -32.07 14.82 42.54
N ARG A 467 -32.30 14.01 41.47
CA ARG A 467 -33.61 13.47 40.95
C ARG A 467 -33.41 12.96 39.47
N PRO A 468 -34.11 11.91 38.98
CA PRO A 468 -33.53 10.91 38.06
C PRO A 468 -33.64 11.27 36.56
N PRO A 469 -32.82 10.64 35.69
CA PRO A 469 -32.95 10.79 34.24
C PRO A 469 -34.00 9.83 33.63
N PRO A 470 -34.64 10.20 32.50
CA PRO A 470 -35.62 9.38 31.82
C PRO A 470 -34.97 8.23 31.03
N ALA A 471 -35.76 7.18 30.83
CA ALA A 471 -35.41 5.89 30.26
C ALA A 471 -34.81 5.93 28.84
N ALA A 472 -33.92 4.97 28.58
CA ALA A 472 -33.34 4.66 27.28
C ALA A 472 -34.42 4.39 26.21
N ALA A 473 -34.29 5.03 25.05
CA ALA A 473 -35.11 4.74 23.89
C ALA A 473 -34.71 3.37 23.28
N ALA A 474 -35.64 2.42 23.32
CA ALA A 474 -35.53 1.12 22.67
C ALA A 474 -35.50 1.24 21.14
N ALA A 475 -34.81 0.31 20.48
CA ALA A 475 -34.85 0.11 19.03
C ALA A 475 -36.27 -0.35 18.61
N ALA A 476 -37.15 0.61 18.31
CA ALA A 476 -38.51 0.32 17.90
C ALA A 476 -38.54 -0.24 16.46
N GLY A 477 -38.92 -1.52 16.30
CA GLY A 477 -39.36 -2.07 15.01
C GLY A 477 -38.73 -3.39 14.53
N LEU A 478 -37.79 -4.00 15.27
CA LEU A 478 -37.20 -5.32 14.94
C LEU A 478 -37.80 -6.43 15.81
N SER A 479 -37.89 -7.65 15.28
CA SER A 479 -38.30 -8.83 16.03
C SER A 479 -37.29 -9.20 17.12
N SER A 480 -37.69 -10.07 18.07
CA SER A 480 -36.79 -10.58 19.11
C SER A 480 -35.59 -11.35 18.53
N ALA A 481 -35.79 -12.06 17.41
CA ALA A 481 -34.72 -12.77 16.70
C ALA A 481 -33.78 -11.79 15.98
N ALA A 482 -34.31 -10.76 15.33
CA ALA A 482 -33.50 -9.74 14.66
C ALA A 482 -32.70 -8.88 15.66
N SER A 483 -33.28 -8.57 16.82
CA SER A 483 -32.64 -7.76 17.87
C SER A 483 -31.45 -8.46 18.55
N GLN A 484 -31.34 -9.78 18.43
CA GLN A 484 -30.22 -10.57 18.97
C GLN A 484 -29.02 -10.66 18.03
N LEU A 485 -29.15 -10.20 16.78
CA LEU A 485 -28.04 -10.14 15.83
C LEU A 485 -27.08 -9.00 16.17
N LYS A 486 -25.78 -9.21 15.97
CA LYS A 486 -24.76 -8.15 15.96
C LYS A 486 -25.04 -7.11 14.88
N ALA A 487 -25.74 -7.50 13.81
CA ALA A 487 -26.23 -6.61 12.76
C ALA A 487 -27.37 -5.67 13.21
N ALA A 488 -28.07 -5.91 14.32
CA ALA A 488 -29.27 -5.16 14.69
C ALA A 488 -29.05 -3.63 14.79
N PRO A 489 -27.98 -3.13 15.44
CA PRO A 489 -27.70 -1.69 15.49
C PRO A 489 -27.42 -1.09 14.11
N LEU A 490 -26.80 -1.87 13.20
CA LEU A 490 -26.54 -1.45 11.82
C LEU A 490 -27.82 -1.32 11.02
N VAL A 491 -28.76 -2.26 11.18
CA VAL A 491 -30.06 -2.21 10.49
C VAL A 491 -30.86 -0.98 10.95
N SER A 492 -30.89 -0.71 12.26
CA SER A 492 -31.54 0.50 12.80
C SER A 492 -30.86 1.79 12.34
N MET A 493 -29.53 1.80 12.26
CA MET A 493 -28.75 2.90 11.69
C MET A 493 -29.11 3.16 10.23
N MET A 494 -29.17 2.11 9.40
CA MET A 494 -29.54 2.21 7.99
C MET A 494 -30.99 2.69 7.82
N GLN A 495 -31.93 2.18 8.62
CA GLN A 495 -33.32 2.67 8.66
C GLN A 495 -33.41 4.16 8.99
N THR A 496 -32.56 4.64 9.89
CA THR A 496 -32.48 6.06 10.27
C THR A 496 -31.91 6.89 9.12
N HIS A 497 -30.84 6.40 8.48
CA HIS A 497 -30.24 7.08 7.32
C HIS A 497 -31.23 7.25 6.15
N MET A 498 -32.08 6.24 5.88
CA MET A 498 -33.11 6.32 4.82
C MET A 498 -34.13 7.44 5.03
N LYS A 499 -34.30 7.95 6.25
CA LYS A 499 -35.19 9.10 6.54
C LYS A 499 -34.55 10.45 6.19
N THR A 500 -33.22 10.50 6.00
CA THR A 500 -32.47 11.74 5.68
C THR A 500 -32.58 12.11 4.20
N THR A 501 -32.25 13.36 3.85
CA THR A 501 -32.17 13.83 2.45
C THR A 501 -31.16 13.00 1.65
N ALA A 502 -30.03 12.62 2.25
CA ALA A 502 -29.02 11.77 1.61
C ALA A 502 -29.55 10.36 1.33
N GLY A 503 -30.26 9.75 2.29
CA GLY A 503 -30.89 8.44 2.12
C GLY A 503 -31.95 8.43 1.02
N LYS A 504 -32.76 9.48 0.91
CA LYS A 504 -33.75 9.62 -0.18
C LYS A 504 -33.09 9.71 -1.57
N GLN A 505 -31.89 10.28 -1.68
CA GLN A 505 -31.13 10.34 -2.93
C GLN A 505 -30.51 9.00 -3.35
N LEU A 506 -30.37 8.01 -2.44
CA LEU A 506 -29.82 6.70 -2.76
C LEU A 506 -30.71 5.90 -3.72
N VAL A 507 -32.04 6.04 -3.61
CA VAL A 507 -33.02 5.37 -4.48
C VAL A 507 -32.76 5.71 -5.95
N ASN A 508 -32.47 6.99 -6.24
CA ASN A 508 -32.20 7.46 -7.59
C ASN A 508 -30.82 7.03 -8.13
N LYS A 509 -29.86 6.72 -7.26
CA LYS A 509 -28.49 6.33 -7.64
C LYS A 509 -28.34 4.82 -7.83
N VAL A 510 -29.00 4.03 -6.98
CA VAL A 510 -28.82 2.58 -6.95
C VAL A 510 -29.80 1.88 -7.88
N GLY A 511 -31.11 2.04 -7.63
CA GLY A 511 -32.20 1.55 -8.48
C GLY A 511 -32.49 0.04 -8.36
N TYR A 512 -32.25 -0.56 -7.18
CA TYR A 512 -32.39 -2.02 -6.96
C TYR A 512 -33.01 -2.35 -5.59
N VAL A 513 -33.69 -3.50 -5.52
CA VAL A 513 -34.19 -4.11 -4.28
C VAL A 513 -33.29 -5.28 -3.88
N TYR A 514 -32.82 -5.26 -2.64
CA TYR A 514 -31.93 -6.28 -2.08
C TYR A 514 -32.59 -7.07 -0.97
N ARG A 515 -32.31 -8.37 -0.94
CA ARG A 515 -32.65 -9.26 0.17
C ARG A 515 -31.37 -9.74 0.87
N PHE A 516 -31.30 -9.62 2.18
CA PHE A 516 -30.22 -10.16 3.00
C PHE A 516 -30.76 -11.21 3.96
N ASP A 517 -30.33 -12.45 3.79
CA ASP A 517 -30.58 -13.52 4.75
C ASP A 517 -29.35 -13.66 5.66
N VAL A 518 -29.47 -13.14 6.87
CA VAL A 518 -28.39 -13.10 7.86
C VAL A 518 -28.55 -14.26 8.82
N LEU A 519 -27.57 -15.16 8.86
CA LEU A 519 -27.56 -16.30 9.78
C LEU A 519 -26.86 -15.92 11.09
N PRO A 520 -27.47 -16.09 12.28
CA PRO A 520 -26.79 -15.87 13.56
C PRO A 520 -25.51 -16.69 13.72
N LYS A 521 -25.50 -17.90 13.15
CA LYS A 521 -24.34 -18.79 13.02
C LYS A 521 -24.54 -19.72 11.82
N LYS A 522 -23.45 -20.32 11.33
CA LYS A 522 -23.50 -21.24 10.19
C LYS A 522 -24.51 -22.38 10.43
N GLY A 523 -25.52 -22.50 9.57
CA GLY A 523 -26.57 -23.52 9.65
C GLY A 523 -27.79 -23.15 10.53
N ALA A 524 -27.83 -21.96 11.14
CA ALA A 524 -29.02 -21.47 11.84
C ALA A 524 -30.08 -20.93 10.87
N ALA A 525 -31.32 -20.79 11.34
CA ALA A 525 -32.38 -20.11 10.61
C ALA A 525 -31.97 -18.65 10.32
N ALA A 526 -32.16 -18.20 9.09
CA ALA A 526 -31.80 -16.84 8.68
C ALA A 526 -32.86 -15.84 9.13
N VAL A 527 -32.40 -14.64 9.51
CA VAL A 527 -33.24 -13.46 9.64
C VAL A 527 -33.12 -12.67 8.34
N SER A 528 -34.25 -12.45 7.66
CA SER A 528 -34.28 -11.76 6.37
C SER A 528 -34.48 -10.26 6.56
N PHE A 529 -33.73 -9.47 5.79
CA PHE A 529 -33.89 -8.02 5.69
C PHE A 529 -34.08 -7.62 4.23
N THR A 530 -35.02 -6.72 3.98
CA THR A 530 -35.24 -6.06 2.70
C THR A 530 -34.61 -4.69 2.72
N ILE A 531 -33.84 -4.36 1.69
CA ILE A 531 -33.35 -3.01 1.41
C ILE A 531 -33.87 -2.60 0.03
N ASP A 532 -34.92 -1.77 0.00
CA ASP A 532 -35.50 -1.23 -1.21
C ASP A 532 -34.86 0.13 -1.54
N LEU A 533 -33.98 0.13 -2.54
CA LEU A 533 -33.39 1.33 -3.15
C LEU A 533 -33.86 1.50 -4.61
N LYS A 534 -35.05 0.99 -4.94
CA LYS A 534 -35.67 1.07 -6.27
C LYS A 534 -36.94 1.90 -6.23
N ASN A 535 -37.78 1.69 -5.23
CA ASN A 535 -39.07 2.37 -5.08
C ASN A 535 -38.95 3.53 -4.09
N ALA A 536 -39.46 4.71 -4.45
CA ALA A 536 -39.47 5.87 -3.56
C ALA A 536 -40.76 5.90 -2.71
N PRO A 537 -40.68 6.16 -1.38
CA PRO A 537 -39.47 6.35 -0.58
C PRO A 537 -38.77 5.03 -0.29
N GLY A 538 -37.44 4.98 -0.45
CA GLY A 538 -36.66 3.78 -0.19
C GLY A 538 -36.81 3.31 1.26
N LYS A 539 -36.87 1.99 1.46
CA LYS A 539 -37.26 1.39 2.75
C LYS A 539 -36.31 0.27 3.14
N ILE A 540 -36.03 0.19 4.44
CA ILE A 540 -35.33 -0.97 5.04
C ILE A 540 -36.26 -1.61 6.06
N ALA A 541 -36.57 -2.89 5.86
CA ALA A 541 -37.53 -3.62 6.68
C ALA A 541 -37.05 -5.03 6.98
N GLU A 542 -37.47 -5.57 8.12
CA GLU A 542 -37.35 -7.00 8.38
C GLU A 542 -38.38 -7.77 7.54
N GLY A 543 -37.97 -8.93 7.03
CA GLY A 543 -38.75 -9.75 6.11
C GLY A 543 -38.10 -9.86 4.73
N ALA A 544 -38.49 -10.89 3.99
CA ALA A 544 -38.13 -11.06 2.59
C ALA A 544 -39.10 -10.24 1.70
N PRO A 545 -38.62 -9.59 0.64
CA PRO A 545 -39.49 -8.93 -0.31
C PRO A 545 -40.17 -9.96 -1.22
N GLU A 546 -41.30 -9.58 -1.84
CA GLU A 546 -41.96 -10.40 -2.86
C GLU A 546 -41.05 -10.63 -4.07
N GLU A 547 -40.33 -9.58 -4.51
CA GLU A 547 -39.30 -9.65 -5.55
C GLU A 547 -38.01 -8.93 -5.11
N CYS A 548 -36.85 -9.48 -5.47
CA CYS A 548 -35.56 -8.82 -5.27
C CYS A 548 -34.65 -8.98 -6.48
N ASP A 549 -33.84 -7.94 -6.74
CA ASP A 549 -32.88 -7.94 -7.84
C ASP A 549 -31.60 -8.70 -7.47
N ALA A 550 -31.19 -8.67 -6.19
CA ALA A 550 -30.11 -9.50 -5.67
C ALA A 550 -30.38 -9.97 -4.23
N HIS A 551 -30.01 -11.23 -3.99
CA HIS A 551 -30.20 -11.94 -2.73
C HIS A 551 -28.85 -12.38 -2.19
N PHE A 552 -28.55 -11.95 -0.97
CA PHE A 552 -27.32 -12.25 -0.25
C PHE A 552 -27.61 -13.19 0.92
N THR A 553 -26.75 -14.17 1.12
CA THR A 553 -26.79 -15.05 2.29
C THR A 553 -25.41 -15.10 2.94
N MET A 554 -25.33 -14.73 4.22
CA MET A 554 -24.07 -14.71 4.98
C MET A 554 -24.32 -14.81 6.48
N VAL A 555 -23.28 -15.13 7.26
CA VAL A 555 -23.39 -15.10 8.73
C VAL A 555 -23.33 -13.67 9.26
N ASP A 556 -23.89 -13.46 10.45
CA ASP A 556 -24.01 -12.16 11.12
C ASP A 556 -22.69 -11.37 11.20
N GLU A 557 -21.58 -12.04 11.52
CA GLU A 557 -20.26 -11.39 11.57
C GLU A 557 -19.74 -10.94 10.20
N ASP A 558 -20.01 -11.71 9.15
CA ASP A 558 -19.62 -11.37 7.78
C ASP A 558 -20.50 -10.23 7.26
N PHE A 559 -21.79 -10.20 7.60
CA PHE A 559 -22.68 -9.07 7.29
C PHE A 559 -22.18 -7.77 7.92
N VAL A 560 -21.87 -7.78 9.22
CA VAL A 560 -21.27 -6.64 9.92
C VAL A 560 -19.98 -6.21 9.23
N SER A 561 -19.11 -7.16 8.87
CA SER A 561 -17.83 -6.86 8.23
C SER A 561 -18.00 -6.26 6.82
N VAL A 562 -18.97 -6.74 6.05
CA VAL A 562 -19.29 -6.22 4.72
C VAL A 562 -19.88 -4.81 4.81
N VAL A 563 -20.90 -4.60 5.64
CA VAL A 563 -21.57 -3.29 5.78
C VAL A 563 -20.63 -2.23 6.38
N THR A 564 -19.74 -2.62 7.29
CA THR A 564 -18.74 -1.69 7.88
C THR A 564 -17.49 -1.49 7.01
N GLY A 565 -17.40 -2.13 5.85
CA GLY A 565 -16.26 -2.02 4.94
C GLY A 565 -14.99 -2.74 5.38
N LYS A 566 -15.04 -3.52 6.47
CA LYS A 566 -13.92 -4.36 6.94
C LYS A 566 -13.67 -5.58 6.03
N LEU A 567 -14.69 -6.03 5.31
CA LEU A 567 -14.62 -7.13 4.36
C LEU A 567 -15.19 -6.69 3.01
N ASN A 568 -14.38 -6.76 1.95
CA ASN A 568 -14.85 -6.43 0.61
C ASN A 568 -15.90 -7.47 0.15
N PRO A 569 -17.07 -7.05 -0.40
CA PRO A 569 -18.13 -7.97 -0.85
C PRO A 569 -17.66 -9.00 -1.90
N GLN A 570 -16.81 -8.61 -2.84
CA GLN A 570 -16.28 -9.53 -3.87
C GLN A 570 -15.37 -10.59 -3.24
N ILE A 571 -14.54 -10.20 -2.28
CA ILE A 571 -13.69 -11.12 -1.52
C ILE A 571 -14.54 -12.06 -0.66
N ALA A 572 -15.59 -11.56 -0.02
CA ALA A 572 -16.54 -12.39 0.75
C ALA A 572 -17.21 -13.45 -0.15
N PHE A 573 -17.57 -13.09 -1.38
CA PHE A 573 -18.12 -14.02 -2.36
C PHE A 573 -17.09 -15.08 -2.80
N MET A 574 -15.89 -14.65 -3.19
CA MET A 574 -14.81 -15.56 -3.60
C MET A 574 -14.38 -16.54 -2.50
N GLN A 575 -14.44 -16.13 -1.24
CA GLN A 575 -14.11 -16.96 -0.08
C GLN A 575 -15.28 -17.87 0.36
N GLY A 576 -16.43 -17.82 -0.32
CA GLY A 576 -17.64 -18.58 0.05
C GLY A 576 -18.30 -18.12 1.34
N LYS A 577 -17.92 -16.97 1.89
CA LYS A 577 -18.50 -16.34 3.08
C LYS A 577 -19.81 -15.62 2.79
N MET A 578 -19.99 -15.19 1.55
CA MET A 578 -21.22 -14.62 1.03
C MET A 578 -21.69 -15.42 -0.18
N LYS A 579 -22.95 -15.84 -0.17
CA LYS A 579 -23.61 -16.39 -1.37
C LYS A 579 -24.47 -15.30 -1.98
N VAL A 580 -24.41 -15.19 -3.31
CA VAL A 580 -25.21 -14.23 -4.09
C VAL A 580 -26.11 -15.01 -5.05
N LYS A 581 -27.38 -14.66 -5.11
CA LYS A 581 -28.35 -15.08 -6.12
C LYS A 581 -28.98 -13.84 -6.78
N GLY A 582 -29.44 -13.97 -8.01
CA GLY A 582 -30.03 -12.86 -8.77
C GLY A 582 -29.01 -12.12 -9.64
N SER A 583 -29.28 -10.84 -9.92
CA SER A 583 -28.49 -10.02 -10.84
C SER A 583 -27.12 -9.66 -10.26
N MET A 584 -26.05 -10.15 -10.90
CA MET A 584 -24.68 -9.78 -10.53
C MET A 584 -24.42 -8.27 -10.71
N LYS A 585 -25.08 -7.62 -11.67
CA LYS A 585 -25.02 -6.17 -11.84
C LYS A 585 -25.62 -5.43 -10.65
N ALA A 586 -26.76 -5.91 -10.12
CA ALA A 586 -27.36 -5.34 -8.92
C ALA A 586 -26.47 -5.59 -7.71
N ALA A 587 -25.90 -6.79 -7.57
CA ALA A 587 -25.03 -7.16 -6.46
C ALA A 587 -23.75 -6.30 -6.41
N MET A 588 -23.14 -5.99 -7.56
CA MET A 588 -21.95 -5.14 -7.64
C MET A 588 -22.21 -3.67 -7.28
N LYS A 589 -23.47 -3.20 -7.37
CA LYS A 589 -23.84 -1.85 -6.94
C LYS A 589 -24.03 -1.72 -5.42
N PHE A 590 -24.11 -2.83 -4.69
CA PHE A 590 -24.20 -2.78 -3.23
C PHE A 590 -22.81 -2.66 -2.63
N THR A 591 -22.40 -1.44 -2.29
CA THR A 591 -21.09 -1.13 -1.74
C THR A 591 -21.19 -0.58 -0.30
N PRO A 592 -20.16 -0.79 0.55
CA PRO A 592 -20.23 -0.40 1.98
C PRO A 592 -20.41 1.12 2.21
N ASP A 593 -20.04 1.94 1.23
CA ASP A 593 -20.18 3.40 1.24
C ASP A 593 -21.62 3.90 0.96
N LEU A 594 -22.55 2.99 0.63
CA LEU A 594 -23.97 3.35 0.48
C LEU A 594 -24.60 3.85 1.78
N PHE A 595 -24.06 3.46 2.94
CA PHE A 595 -24.56 3.87 4.25
C PHE A 595 -23.43 4.51 5.08
N PRO A 596 -23.73 5.45 5.98
CA PRO A 596 -22.71 6.05 6.83
C PRO A 596 -22.05 4.99 7.72
N ALA A 597 -20.76 5.16 7.99
CA ALA A 597 -20.08 4.34 8.99
C ALA A 597 -20.74 4.55 10.37
N PRO A 598 -20.81 3.51 11.23
CA PRO A 598 -21.43 3.61 12.56
C PRO A 598 -20.85 4.70 13.47
N SER A 599 -19.62 5.16 13.20
CA SER A 599 -18.97 6.26 13.91
C SER A 599 -19.38 7.66 13.44
N LYS A 600 -20.26 7.79 12.44
CA LYS A 600 -20.63 9.05 11.77
C LYS A 600 -22.12 9.40 11.89
N LEU A 601 -22.92 8.65 12.65
CA LEU A 601 -24.35 8.88 12.86
C LEU A 601 -24.67 9.21 14.31
#